data_AF-A0A5N5T5V1-F1
#
_entry.id   AF-A0A5N5T5V1-F1
#
_cell.length_a   1.000
_cell.length_b   1.000
_cell.length_c   1.000
_cell.angle_alpha   90.00
_cell.angle_beta   90.00
_cell.angle_gamma   90.00
#
_symmetry.space_group_name_H-M   'P 1'
#
loop_
_entity.id
_entity.type
_entity.pdbx_description
1 polymer ?
#
loop_
_entity_poly.entity_id
_entity_poly.type
_entity_poly.pdbx_seq_one_letter_code
_entity_poly.pdbx_strand_id
1 'polypeptide(L)'
;MLYLPKVTIFLSIYLNSFLISVGWIFSFDSDKWWFTLHRSHLQPSFSCLPKVNECLEMKPKNDIKLEKRITGSPVIDDQLQVIVEYILRDFVTPWYLEISPNPEFILQLQQGLQQSLTSLSNKCKSTDWVGYLTTRLVEDIASHLRLFREAKTSAKSKEAASKDLVEHFFDKEFEKEKDFCRDSICLKKDIEKDYLSDLVEVILYYSIPPSEFANMPLRTAIVEIVVSSLIMPLFDRISEPDYINSLIVGFVSVIDILCYDISVSYKIEVNMEYVVTYKFYIL
;
A
#
# COMPACT_ATOMS: atom_id res chain seq x y z
N MET A 1 45.15 -31.35 -28.38
CA MET A 1 45.72 -31.17 -27.02
C MET A 1 45.73 -29.71 -26.53
N LEU A 2 44.91 -28.79 -27.10
CA LEU A 2 44.90 -27.34 -26.76
C LEU A 2 43.62 -26.86 -26.05
N TYR A 3 42.65 -27.74 -25.79
CA TYR A 3 41.36 -27.39 -25.18
C TYR A 3 41.32 -27.52 -23.65
N LEU A 4 42.14 -28.40 -23.07
CA LEU A 4 42.21 -28.61 -21.61
C LEU A 4 42.51 -27.32 -20.82
N PRO A 5 43.51 -26.49 -21.17
CA PRO A 5 43.87 -25.33 -20.34
C PRO A 5 42.80 -24.24 -20.34
N LYS A 6 42.03 -24.09 -21.43
CA LYS A 6 40.94 -23.11 -21.48
C LYS A 6 39.76 -23.54 -20.61
N VAL A 7 39.38 -24.81 -20.66
CA VAL A 7 38.28 -25.36 -19.85
C VAL A 7 38.60 -25.26 -18.37
N THR A 8 39.84 -25.53 -17.96
CA THR A 8 40.27 -25.40 -16.55
C THR A 8 40.22 -23.96 -16.05
N ILE A 9 40.53 -22.97 -16.89
CA ILE A 9 40.45 -21.55 -16.53
C ILE A 9 38.97 -21.14 -16.33
N PHE A 10 38.08 -21.53 -17.24
CA PHE A 10 36.64 -21.22 -17.09
C PHE A 10 36.03 -21.90 -15.87
N LEU A 11 36.38 -23.16 -15.60
CA LEU A 11 35.95 -23.86 -14.39
C LEU A 11 36.47 -23.18 -13.12
N SER A 12 37.71 -22.71 -13.13
CA SER A 12 38.30 -21.98 -12.01
C SER A 12 37.59 -20.65 -11.77
N ILE A 13 37.29 -19.88 -12.82
CA ILE A 13 36.54 -18.63 -12.71
C ILE A 13 35.15 -18.89 -12.14
N TYR A 14 34.44 -19.91 -12.65
CA TYR A 14 33.10 -20.27 -12.19
C TYR A 14 33.09 -20.73 -10.72
N LEU A 15 34.06 -21.55 -10.32
CA LEU A 15 34.24 -21.98 -8.92
C LEU A 15 34.56 -20.81 -8.02
N ASN A 16 35.43 -19.89 -8.43
CA ASN A 16 35.76 -18.71 -7.63
C ASN A 16 34.55 -17.75 -7.53
N SER A 17 33.81 -17.51 -8.62
CA SER A 17 32.58 -16.71 -8.55
C SER A 17 31.51 -17.36 -7.68
N PHE A 18 31.40 -18.69 -7.73
CA PHE A 18 30.50 -19.45 -6.86
C PHE A 18 30.92 -19.34 -5.39
N LEU A 19 32.21 -19.52 -5.08
CA LEU A 19 32.73 -19.40 -3.72
C LEU A 19 32.63 -17.97 -3.18
N ILE A 20 32.81 -16.95 -4.02
CA ILE A 20 32.60 -15.55 -3.63
C ILE A 20 31.12 -15.30 -3.37
N SER A 21 30.22 -15.81 -4.20
CA SER A 21 28.76 -15.66 -4.02
C SER A 21 28.28 -16.38 -2.76
N VAL A 22 28.74 -17.61 -2.53
CA VAL A 22 28.47 -18.38 -1.30
C VAL A 22 29.08 -17.67 -0.10
N GLY A 23 30.33 -17.22 -0.19
CA GLY A 23 31.00 -16.44 0.85
C GLY A 23 30.24 -15.14 1.17
N TRP A 24 29.70 -14.46 0.16
CA TRP A 24 28.83 -13.30 0.35
C TRP A 24 27.53 -13.67 1.06
N ILE A 25 26.86 -14.75 0.64
CA ILE A 25 25.61 -15.23 1.26
C ILE A 25 25.80 -15.62 2.73
N PHE A 26 26.96 -16.19 3.08
CA PHE A 26 27.28 -16.62 4.45
C PHE A 26 27.94 -15.53 5.31
N SER A 27 28.65 -14.57 4.70
CA SER A 27 29.38 -13.51 5.44
C SER A 27 28.56 -12.25 5.62
N PHE A 28 27.66 -11.94 4.68
CA PHE A 28 26.55 -11.06 4.99
C PHE A 28 25.55 -11.93 5.76
N ASP A 29 25.11 -11.49 6.93
CA ASP A 29 23.80 -11.91 7.42
C ASP A 29 22.80 -11.38 6.38
N SER A 30 22.64 -12.10 5.27
CA SER A 30 21.69 -11.78 4.21
C SER A 30 20.31 -11.63 4.83
N ASP A 31 20.02 -12.45 5.82
CA ASP A 31 18.95 -12.29 6.80
C ASP A 31 18.95 -10.90 7.45
N LYS A 32 20.00 -10.47 8.19
CA LYS A 32 20.02 -9.13 8.81
C LYS A 32 19.93 -8.00 7.80
N TRP A 33 20.52 -8.10 6.62
CA TRP A 33 20.36 -7.10 5.58
C TRP A 33 18.94 -7.09 5.03
N TRP A 34 18.36 -8.26 4.79
CA TRP A 34 16.98 -8.43 4.38
C TRP A 34 16.01 -7.88 5.43
N PHE A 35 16.27 -8.12 6.73
CA PHE A 35 15.56 -7.54 7.87
C PHE A 35 15.79 -6.04 8.02
N THR A 36 16.98 -5.53 7.69
CA THR A 36 17.30 -4.10 7.76
C THR A 36 16.64 -3.35 6.59
N LEU A 37 16.56 -4.00 5.43
CA LEU A 37 15.98 -3.47 4.21
C LEU A 37 14.45 -3.55 4.22
N HIS A 38 13.88 -4.63 4.76
CA HIS A 38 12.42 -4.87 4.77
C HIS A 38 11.78 -4.74 6.15
N ARG A 39 12.55 -4.31 7.18
CA ARG A 39 12.17 -3.93 8.56
C ARG A 39 11.05 -4.71 9.24
N SER A 40 10.80 -5.96 8.85
CA SER A 40 9.71 -6.75 9.41
C SER A 40 9.96 -6.95 10.91
N HIS A 41 9.04 -6.47 11.74
CA HIS A 41 9.12 -6.55 13.19
C HIS A 41 8.92 -7.97 13.76
N LEU A 42 8.67 -8.96 12.89
CA LEU A 42 8.41 -10.35 13.25
C LEU A 42 9.64 -11.23 12.96
N GLN A 43 10.03 -12.06 13.94
CA GLN A 43 11.17 -12.95 13.77
C GLN A 43 10.89 -14.06 12.73
N PRO A 44 11.89 -14.45 11.93
CA PRO A 44 11.77 -15.57 10.99
C PRO A 44 11.55 -16.89 11.74
N SER A 45 10.67 -17.73 11.19
CA SER A 45 10.51 -19.10 11.67
C SER A 45 11.50 -20.02 10.95
N PHE A 46 12.61 -20.35 11.62
CA PHE A 46 13.69 -21.18 11.05
C PHE A 46 13.37 -22.69 10.96
N SER A 47 12.17 -23.14 11.35
CA SER A 47 11.77 -24.56 11.33
C SER A 47 11.25 -25.04 9.97
N CYS A 48 11.71 -24.45 8.87
CA CYS A 48 11.07 -24.59 7.56
C CYS A 48 11.40 -25.89 6.82
N LEU A 49 12.63 -26.41 6.89
CA LEU A 49 13.06 -27.54 6.04
C LEU A 49 12.26 -28.85 6.23
N PRO A 50 11.98 -29.32 7.47
CA PRO A 50 11.17 -30.53 7.66
C PRO A 50 9.73 -30.34 7.19
N LYS A 51 9.16 -29.14 7.42
CA LYS A 51 7.81 -28.75 6.98
C LYS A 51 7.71 -28.67 5.46
N VAL A 52 8.75 -28.16 4.79
CA VAL A 52 8.80 -28.10 3.32
C VAL A 52 8.79 -29.50 2.73
N ASN A 53 9.56 -30.44 3.31
CA ASN A 53 9.54 -31.83 2.85
C ASN A 53 8.16 -32.49 3.05
N GLU A 54 7.51 -32.21 4.19
CA GLU A 54 6.15 -32.68 4.46
C GLU A 54 5.11 -32.06 3.50
N CYS A 55 5.22 -30.77 3.17
CA CYS A 55 4.36 -30.09 2.20
C CYS A 55 4.58 -30.58 0.76
N LEU A 56 5.81 -30.97 0.39
CA LEU A 56 6.11 -31.55 -0.92
C LEU A 56 5.53 -32.96 -1.08
N GLU A 57 5.35 -33.70 0.03
CA GLU A 57 4.74 -35.04 0.03
C GLU A 57 3.21 -35.02 0.20
N MET A 58 2.62 -33.88 0.56
CA MET A 58 1.16 -33.74 0.62
C MET A 58 0.56 -33.80 -0.79
N LYS A 59 -0.38 -34.73 -1.00
CA LYS A 59 -1.19 -34.76 -2.22
C LYS A 59 -1.89 -33.41 -2.43
N PRO A 60 -2.01 -32.93 -3.68
CA PRO A 60 -2.70 -31.67 -3.97
C PRO A 60 -4.10 -31.73 -3.35
N LYS A 61 -4.47 -30.68 -2.60
CA LYS A 61 -5.84 -30.55 -2.09
C LYS A 61 -6.76 -30.43 -3.29
N ASN A 62 -7.56 -31.47 -3.52
CA ASN A 62 -8.55 -31.49 -4.58
C ASN A 62 -9.54 -30.31 -4.41
N ASP A 63 -9.86 -29.71 -5.55
CA ASP A 63 -10.85 -28.66 -5.83
C ASP A 63 -10.58 -27.27 -5.21
N ILE A 64 -9.67 -26.49 -5.83
CA ILE A 64 -9.62 -25.03 -5.64
C ILE A 64 -10.95 -24.44 -6.11
N LYS A 65 -11.82 -24.11 -5.13
CA LYS A 65 -13.08 -23.44 -5.39
C LYS A 65 -12.88 -21.94 -5.30
N LEU A 66 -12.88 -21.28 -6.45
CA LEU A 66 -12.85 -19.82 -6.54
C LEU A 66 -14.19 -19.25 -6.09
N GLU A 67 -14.14 -18.33 -5.12
CA GLU A 67 -15.33 -17.65 -4.63
C GLU A 67 -15.67 -16.50 -5.57
N LYS A 68 -16.79 -16.64 -6.30
CA LYS A 68 -17.30 -15.55 -7.15
C LYS A 68 -17.91 -14.39 -6.34
N ARG A 69 -18.30 -14.64 -5.09
CA ARG A 69 -19.00 -13.66 -4.26
C ARG A 69 -18.06 -13.16 -3.17
N ILE A 70 -17.75 -11.87 -3.18
CA ILE A 70 -16.80 -11.24 -2.25
C ILE A 70 -17.57 -10.29 -1.32
N THR A 71 -18.16 -9.26 -1.89
CA THR A 71 -18.94 -8.23 -1.19
C THR A 71 -20.42 -8.56 -1.15
N GLY A 72 -20.91 -9.34 -2.12
CA GLY A 72 -22.32 -9.64 -2.28
C GLY A 72 -23.11 -8.60 -3.06
N SER A 73 -22.45 -7.58 -3.61
CA SER A 73 -22.95 -6.77 -4.71
C SER A 73 -22.32 -7.26 -6.02
N PRO A 74 -23.09 -7.71 -7.02
CA PRO A 74 -22.54 -8.26 -8.26
C PRO A 74 -21.70 -7.23 -9.01
N VAL A 75 -22.13 -5.96 -9.03
CA VAL A 75 -21.41 -4.86 -9.71
C VAL A 75 -20.01 -4.67 -9.11
N ILE A 76 -19.87 -4.77 -7.79
CA ILE A 76 -18.58 -4.62 -7.12
C ILE A 76 -17.74 -5.90 -7.27
N ASP A 77 -18.37 -7.06 -7.11
CA ASP A 77 -17.70 -8.36 -7.18
C ASP A 77 -17.10 -8.60 -8.57
N ASP A 78 -17.80 -8.22 -9.64
CA ASP A 78 -17.29 -8.33 -11.01
C ASP A 78 -16.05 -7.44 -11.23
N GLN A 79 -16.06 -6.21 -10.70
CA GLN A 79 -14.89 -5.31 -10.79
C GLN A 79 -13.71 -5.82 -9.97
N LEU A 80 -13.97 -6.35 -8.76
CA LEU A 80 -12.93 -6.94 -7.92
C LEU A 80 -12.31 -8.17 -8.58
N GLN A 81 -13.10 -9.02 -9.24
CA GLN A 81 -12.58 -10.16 -9.99
C GLN A 81 -11.65 -9.70 -11.11
N VAL A 82 -12.04 -8.69 -11.89
CA VAL A 82 -11.19 -8.12 -12.95
C VAL A 82 -9.89 -7.55 -12.38
N ILE A 83 -9.94 -6.86 -11.24
CA ILE A 83 -8.74 -6.33 -10.57
C ILE A 83 -7.81 -7.48 -10.14
N VAL A 84 -8.35 -8.54 -9.54
CA VAL A 84 -7.55 -9.72 -9.13
C VAL A 84 -6.92 -10.37 -10.36
N GLU A 85 -7.66 -10.53 -11.46
CA GLU A 85 -7.14 -11.08 -12.71
C GLU A 85 -6.00 -10.21 -13.28
N TYR A 86 -6.14 -8.88 -13.26
CA TYR A 86 -5.07 -7.98 -13.69
C TYR A 86 -3.84 -8.06 -12.80
N ILE A 87 -4.01 -8.14 -11.47
CA ILE A 87 -2.87 -8.29 -10.56
C ILE A 87 -2.09 -9.58 -10.88
N LEU A 88 -2.79 -10.71 -11.02
CA LEU A 88 -2.15 -11.99 -11.33
C LEU A 88 -1.52 -11.99 -12.73
N ARG A 89 -2.18 -11.39 -13.72
CA ARG A 89 -1.68 -11.29 -15.10
C ARG A 89 -0.43 -10.43 -15.19
N ASP A 90 -0.41 -9.27 -14.53
CA ASP A 90 0.63 -8.27 -14.73
C ASP A 90 1.82 -8.47 -13.79
N PHE A 91 1.59 -8.95 -12.56
CA PHE A 91 2.63 -9.05 -11.54
C PHE A 91 3.08 -10.48 -11.22
N VAL A 92 2.35 -11.52 -11.62
CA VAL A 92 2.67 -12.92 -11.22
C VAL A 92 2.98 -13.79 -12.44
N THR A 93 2.06 -13.81 -13.40
CA THR A 93 2.12 -14.65 -14.59
C THR A 93 3.42 -14.50 -15.39
N PRO A 94 3.97 -13.28 -15.62
CA PRO A 94 5.13 -13.10 -16.50
C PRO A 94 6.38 -13.82 -16.02
N TRP A 95 6.68 -13.79 -14.72
CA TRP A 95 7.84 -14.47 -14.16
C TRP A 95 7.54 -15.91 -13.74
N TYR A 96 6.31 -16.24 -13.35
CA TYR A 96 5.99 -17.59 -12.88
C TYR A 96 6.04 -18.62 -14.02
N LEU A 97 5.52 -18.26 -15.20
CA LEU A 97 5.51 -19.16 -16.35
C LEU A 97 6.91 -19.47 -16.91
N GLU A 98 7.91 -18.66 -16.58
CA GLU A 98 9.32 -18.95 -16.89
C GLU A 98 9.90 -20.06 -16.00
N ILE A 99 9.33 -20.25 -14.80
CA ILE A 99 9.81 -21.21 -13.80
C ILE A 99 9.03 -22.52 -13.85
N SER A 100 7.69 -22.44 -13.98
CA SER A 100 6.81 -23.60 -13.88
C SER A 100 5.57 -23.46 -14.77
N PRO A 101 5.19 -24.51 -15.54
CA PRO A 101 3.95 -24.52 -16.32
C PRO A 101 2.70 -24.88 -15.49
N ASN A 102 2.84 -25.20 -14.20
CA ASN A 102 1.73 -25.66 -13.37
C ASN A 102 0.81 -24.49 -12.94
N PRO A 103 -0.49 -24.45 -13.32
CA PRO A 103 -1.37 -23.34 -12.95
C PRO A 103 -1.77 -23.33 -11.47
N GLU A 104 -1.50 -24.42 -10.73
CA GLU A 104 -1.94 -24.60 -9.35
C GLU A 104 -1.52 -23.45 -8.42
N PHE A 105 -0.28 -22.97 -8.54
CA PHE A 105 0.20 -21.86 -7.72
C PHE A 105 -0.59 -20.57 -7.97
N ILE A 106 -0.86 -20.25 -9.23
CA ILE A 106 -1.62 -19.05 -9.61
C ILE A 106 -3.06 -19.16 -9.08
N LEU A 107 -3.67 -20.35 -9.18
CA LEU A 107 -5.01 -20.61 -8.66
C LEU A 107 -5.08 -20.49 -7.14
N GLN A 108 -4.09 -21.02 -6.42
CA GLN A 108 -4.00 -20.87 -4.96
C GLN A 108 -3.82 -19.40 -4.55
N LEU A 109 -2.99 -18.66 -5.27
CA LEU A 109 -2.80 -17.23 -5.03
C LEU A 109 -4.09 -16.44 -5.29
N GLN A 110 -4.82 -16.77 -6.37
CA GLN A 110 -6.13 -16.18 -6.66
C GLN A 110 -7.13 -16.45 -5.53
N GLN A 111 -7.18 -17.69 -5.03
CA GLN A 111 -8.06 -18.06 -3.93
C GLN A 111 -7.69 -17.29 -2.65
N GLY A 112 -6.40 -17.18 -2.32
CA GLY A 112 -5.92 -16.40 -1.17
C GLY A 112 -6.29 -14.92 -1.25
N LEU A 113 -6.13 -14.30 -2.43
CA LEU A 113 -6.56 -12.92 -2.67
C LEU A 113 -8.07 -12.75 -2.50
N GLN A 114 -8.89 -13.65 -3.05
CA GLN A 114 -10.34 -13.62 -2.90
C GLN A 114 -10.77 -13.77 -1.44
N GLN A 115 -10.20 -14.72 -0.70
CA GLN A 115 -10.47 -14.89 0.73
C GLN A 115 -10.08 -13.66 1.54
N SER A 116 -8.97 -13.02 1.18
CA SER A 116 -8.51 -11.79 1.81
C SER A 116 -9.48 -10.63 1.55
N LEU A 117 -9.94 -10.48 0.31
CA LEU A 117 -10.95 -9.48 -0.06
C LEU A 117 -12.29 -9.74 0.62
N THR A 118 -12.74 -11.00 0.73
CA THR A 118 -13.96 -11.37 1.46
C THR A 118 -13.82 -11.02 2.94
N SER A 119 -12.67 -11.32 3.53
CA SER A 119 -12.35 -11.01 4.93
C SER A 119 -12.30 -9.50 5.19
N LEU A 120 -11.79 -8.72 4.24
CA LEU A 120 -11.78 -7.26 4.30
C LEU A 120 -13.21 -6.70 4.14
N SER A 121 -13.96 -7.21 3.17
CA SER A 121 -15.35 -6.80 2.92
C SER A 121 -16.24 -7.02 4.14
N ASN A 122 -16.10 -8.16 4.83
CA ASN A 122 -16.87 -8.45 6.03
C ASN A 122 -16.56 -7.48 7.17
N LYS A 123 -15.29 -7.05 7.30
CA LYS A 123 -14.90 -6.04 8.29
C LYS A 123 -15.48 -4.68 7.93
N CYS A 124 -15.39 -4.26 6.67
CA CYS A 124 -16.04 -3.04 6.20
C CYS A 124 -17.54 -3.05 6.50
N LYS A 125 -18.24 -4.16 6.28
CA LYS A 125 -19.68 -4.26 6.59
C LYS A 125 -20.01 -4.12 8.08
N SER A 126 -19.08 -4.52 8.95
CA SER A 126 -19.26 -4.42 10.40
C SER A 126 -18.97 -3.02 10.97
N THR A 127 -18.40 -2.12 10.16
CA THR A 127 -18.06 -0.76 10.55
C THR A 127 -19.28 0.17 10.47
N ASP A 128 -19.45 1.04 11.46
CA ASP A 128 -20.46 2.10 11.44
C ASP A 128 -20.06 3.24 10.48
N TRP A 129 -20.39 3.07 9.20
CA TRP A 129 -20.13 4.07 8.17
C TRP A 129 -20.98 5.33 8.34
N VAL A 130 -22.21 5.21 8.86
CA VAL A 130 -23.08 6.39 9.00
C VAL A 130 -22.50 7.32 10.05
N GLY A 131 -22.18 6.80 11.24
CA GLY A 131 -21.50 7.57 12.27
C GLY A 131 -20.17 8.13 11.77
N TYR A 132 -19.31 7.28 11.17
CA TYR A 132 -18.01 7.73 10.68
C TYR A 132 -18.12 8.85 9.63
N LEU A 133 -18.95 8.69 8.60
CA LEU A 133 -19.03 9.65 7.48
C LEU A 133 -19.77 10.94 7.86
N THR A 134 -20.76 10.88 8.74
CA THR A 134 -21.59 12.06 9.06
C THR A 134 -21.07 12.89 10.22
N THR A 135 -20.29 12.28 11.13
CA THR A 135 -19.72 12.99 12.29
C THR A 135 -18.22 13.06 12.17
N ARG A 136 -17.51 11.94 12.33
CA ARG A 136 -16.04 11.93 12.46
C ARG A 136 -15.34 12.56 11.26
N LEU A 137 -15.66 12.09 10.05
CA LEU A 137 -15.06 12.63 8.83
C LEU A 137 -15.35 14.13 8.65
N VAL A 138 -16.57 14.57 8.99
CA VAL A 138 -16.96 15.98 8.88
C VAL A 138 -16.22 16.83 9.91
N GLU A 139 -16.07 16.34 11.14
CA GLU A 139 -15.30 16.97 12.21
C GLU A 139 -13.83 17.07 11.84
N ASP A 140 -13.27 16.01 11.27
CA ASP A 140 -11.90 15.93 10.78
C ASP A 140 -11.64 16.98 9.69
N ILE A 141 -12.48 17.01 8.64
CA ILE A 141 -12.43 18.02 7.58
C ILE A 141 -12.58 19.44 8.16
N ALA A 142 -13.51 19.64 9.09
CA ALA A 142 -13.73 20.95 9.71
C ALA A 142 -12.52 21.39 10.56
N SER A 143 -11.88 20.45 11.27
CA SER A 143 -10.66 20.68 12.03
C SER A 143 -9.51 21.08 11.11
N HIS A 144 -9.30 20.34 10.02
CA HIS A 144 -8.30 20.64 9.00
C HIS A 144 -8.51 22.03 8.38
N LEU A 145 -9.74 22.37 8.01
CA LEU A 145 -10.07 23.69 7.47
C LEU A 145 -9.82 24.83 8.47
N ARG A 146 -10.04 24.60 9.77
CA ARG A 146 -9.71 25.56 10.83
C ARG A 146 -8.20 25.75 10.95
N LEU A 147 -7.44 24.66 11.04
CA LEU A 147 -5.97 24.67 11.05
C LEU A 147 -5.40 25.42 9.85
N PHE A 148 -5.88 25.13 8.64
CA PHE A 148 -5.47 25.81 7.43
C PHE A 148 -5.74 27.33 7.47
N ARG A 149 -6.93 27.74 7.94
CA ARG A 149 -7.28 29.18 8.04
C ARG A 149 -6.38 29.91 9.03
N GLU A 150 -6.03 29.27 10.15
CA GLU A 150 -5.10 29.79 11.14
C GLU A 150 -3.69 29.93 10.56
N ALA A 151 -3.19 28.90 9.87
CA ALA A 151 -1.90 28.92 9.17
C ALA A 151 -1.83 30.03 8.11
N LYS A 152 -2.88 30.19 7.30
CA LYS A 152 -2.98 31.25 6.29
C LYS A 152 -3.01 32.65 6.89
N THR A 153 -3.62 32.80 8.06
CA THR A 153 -3.63 34.07 8.80
C THR A 153 -2.25 34.39 9.37
N SER A 154 -1.56 33.37 9.91
CA SER A 154 -0.17 33.47 10.39
C SER A 154 0.79 33.89 9.28
N ALA A 155 0.69 33.25 8.11
CA ALA A 155 1.55 33.51 6.95
C ALA A 155 1.40 34.95 6.39
N LYS A 156 0.26 35.60 6.60
CA LYS A 156 0.03 37.00 6.17
C LYS A 156 0.61 38.05 7.13
N SER A 157 1.05 37.64 8.32
CA SER A 157 1.64 38.58 9.28
C SER A 157 3.04 39.02 8.83
N LYS A 158 3.38 40.30 9.01
CA LYS A 158 4.64 40.89 8.50
C LYS A 158 5.91 40.30 9.14
N GLU A 159 5.78 39.66 10.30
CA GLU A 159 6.89 39.01 11.02
C GLU A 159 7.20 37.58 10.51
N ALA A 160 6.36 37.03 9.64
CA ALA A 160 6.37 35.63 9.23
C ALA A 160 6.78 35.38 7.76
N ALA A 161 7.22 36.41 7.05
CA ALA A 161 7.40 36.41 5.59
C ALA A 161 8.52 35.46 5.06
N SER A 162 9.25 34.76 5.93
CA SER A 162 10.31 33.83 5.54
C SER A 162 9.86 32.38 5.38
N LYS A 163 8.71 31.99 5.95
CA LYS A 163 8.20 30.60 5.93
C LYS A 163 7.09 30.42 4.90
N ASP A 164 7.08 29.30 4.20
CA ASP A 164 5.99 28.92 3.30
C ASP A 164 4.74 28.49 4.10
N LEU A 165 3.57 28.52 3.46
CA LEU A 165 2.29 28.17 4.06
C LEU A 165 2.28 26.75 4.66
N VAL A 166 3.01 25.82 4.05
CA VAL A 166 3.14 24.44 4.54
C VAL A 166 3.82 24.39 5.91
N GLU A 167 4.88 25.19 6.12
CA GLU A 167 5.57 25.26 7.41
C GLU A 167 4.65 25.89 8.48
N HIS A 168 3.93 26.96 8.12
CA HIS A 168 2.92 27.55 9.02
C HIS A 168 1.82 26.57 9.39
N PHE A 169 1.43 25.68 8.48
CA PHE A 169 0.43 24.66 8.74
C PHE A 169 0.91 23.66 9.78
N PHE A 170 2.09 23.09 9.61
CA PHE A 170 2.66 22.12 10.55
C PHE A 170 3.00 22.75 11.91
N ASP A 171 3.46 24.00 11.95
CA ASP A 171 3.63 24.72 13.21
C ASP A 171 2.29 24.79 13.98
N LYS A 172 1.19 25.08 13.28
CA LYS A 172 -0.16 25.14 13.89
C LYS A 172 -0.72 23.78 14.28
N GLU A 173 -0.44 22.74 13.48
CA GLU A 173 -0.76 21.37 13.84
C GLU A 173 -0.05 20.97 15.14
N PHE A 174 1.26 21.20 15.22
CA PHE A 174 2.07 20.87 16.38
C PHE A 174 1.64 21.66 17.63
N GLU A 175 1.29 22.95 17.50
CA GLU A 175 0.74 23.75 18.61
C GLU A 175 -0.55 23.12 19.20
N LYS A 176 -1.39 22.51 18.35
CA LYS A 176 -2.68 21.91 18.77
C LYS A 176 -2.56 20.46 19.24
N GLU A 177 -1.83 19.63 18.51
CA GLU A 177 -1.74 18.19 18.77
C GLU A 177 -0.63 17.83 19.76
N LYS A 178 0.37 18.72 19.95
CA LYS A 178 1.50 18.70 20.92
C LYS A 178 2.44 17.49 20.87
N ASP A 179 1.92 16.30 20.62
CA ASP A 179 2.64 15.03 20.64
C ASP A 179 2.81 14.43 19.24
N PHE A 180 2.19 15.01 18.21
CA PHE A 180 2.24 14.50 16.84
C PHE A 180 2.32 15.64 15.82
N CYS A 181 3.17 15.45 14.80
CA CYS A 181 3.30 16.35 13.66
C CYS A 181 3.59 15.52 12.41
N ARG A 182 2.75 15.69 11.39
CA ARG A 182 2.76 14.85 10.18
C ARG A 182 3.87 15.25 9.19
N ASP A 183 4.56 16.36 9.43
CA ASP A 183 5.68 16.84 8.60
C ASP A 183 6.80 15.79 8.48
N SER A 184 7.08 15.09 9.58
CA SER A 184 8.12 14.08 9.70
C SER A 184 7.89 12.88 8.79
N ILE A 185 6.62 12.59 8.44
CA ILE A 185 6.21 11.49 7.57
C ILE A 185 6.05 12.01 6.15
N CYS A 186 5.23 13.03 5.96
CA CYS A 186 4.70 13.36 4.65
C CYS A 186 5.64 14.17 3.74
N LEU A 187 6.66 14.82 4.31
CA LEU A 187 7.63 15.59 3.52
C LEU A 187 8.71 14.71 2.88
N LYS A 188 8.81 13.45 3.27
CA LYS A 188 9.85 12.52 2.82
C LYS A 188 9.20 11.27 2.26
N LYS A 189 9.28 11.08 0.94
CA LYS A 189 8.66 9.92 0.26
C LYS A 189 9.09 8.57 0.82
N ASP A 190 10.33 8.43 1.27
CA ASP A 190 10.81 7.17 1.86
C ASP A 190 10.14 6.89 3.22
N ILE A 191 9.93 7.92 4.04
CA ILE A 191 9.27 7.78 5.34
C ILE A 191 7.75 7.60 5.16
N GLU A 192 7.14 8.32 4.23
CA GLU A 192 5.74 8.13 3.81
C GLU A 192 5.50 6.67 3.38
N LYS A 193 6.39 6.12 2.54
CA LYS A 193 6.32 4.74 2.10
C LYS A 193 6.46 3.76 3.27
N ASP A 194 7.42 3.98 4.17
CA ASP A 194 7.61 3.14 5.36
C ASP A 194 6.35 3.15 6.23
N TYR A 195 5.79 4.33 6.51
CA TYR A 195 4.56 4.47 7.29
C TYR A 195 3.36 3.74 6.65
N LEU A 196 3.18 3.88 5.34
CA LEU A 196 2.13 3.17 4.61
C LEU A 196 2.37 1.66 4.56
N SER A 197 3.63 1.22 4.58
CA SER A 197 3.98 -0.20 4.67
C SER A 197 3.56 -0.80 6.00
N ASP A 198 3.81 -0.10 7.11
CA ASP A 198 3.36 -0.51 8.44
C ASP A 198 1.82 -0.60 8.50
N LEU A 199 1.13 0.39 7.94
CA LEU A 199 -0.34 0.41 7.88
C LEU A 199 -0.90 -0.76 7.07
N VAL A 200 -0.32 -1.03 5.90
CA VAL A 200 -0.71 -2.15 5.04
C VAL A 200 -0.41 -3.48 5.74
N GLU A 201 0.71 -3.64 6.43
CA GLU A 201 1.01 -4.85 7.19
C GLU A 201 -0.05 -5.12 8.28
N VAL A 202 -0.52 -4.08 8.98
CA VAL A 202 -1.64 -4.19 9.92
C VAL A 202 -2.94 -4.61 9.21
N ILE A 203 -3.26 -4.05 8.05
CA ILE A 203 -4.43 -4.44 7.26
C ILE A 203 -4.32 -5.92 6.83
N LEU A 204 -3.14 -6.35 6.38
CA LEU A 204 -2.89 -7.73 5.98
C LEU A 204 -3.01 -8.70 7.15
N TYR A 205 -2.56 -8.33 8.35
CA TYR A 205 -2.71 -9.14 9.56
C TYR A 205 -4.17 -9.54 9.82
N TYR A 206 -5.09 -8.61 9.60
CA TYR A 206 -6.51 -8.90 9.73
C TYR A 206 -7.09 -9.61 8.51
N SER A 207 -6.54 -9.42 7.32
CA SER A 207 -7.15 -9.84 6.06
C SER A 207 -6.73 -11.24 5.60
N ILE A 208 -5.49 -11.66 5.85
CA ILE A 208 -4.91 -12.91 5.36
C ILE A 208 -4.95 -14.00 6.45
N PRO A 209 -5.10 -15.30 6.10
CA PRO A 209 -5.00 -16.39 7.07
C PRO A 209 -3.66 -16.39 7.84
N PRO A 210 -3.65 -16.74 9.15
CA PRO A 210 -2.43 -16.72 9.96
C PRO A 210 -1.28 -17.58 9.41
N SER A 211 -1.60 -18.68 8.72
CA SER A 211 -0.60 -19.55 8.06
C SER A 211 0.14 -18.85 6.92
N GLU A 212 -0.55 -17.99 6.17
CA GLU A 212 0.02 -17.22 5.06
C GLU A 212 0.69 -15.96 5.57
N PHE A 213 0.11 -15.27 6.55
CA PHE A 213 0.73 -14.09 7.17
C PHE A 213 2.06 -14.44 7.85
N ALA A 214 2.21 -15.65 8.39
CA ALA A 214 3.47 -16.14 8.96
C ALA A 214 4.58 -16.33 7.91
N ASN A 215 4.24 -16.42 6.63
CA ASN A 215 5.22 -16.48 5.54
C ASN A 215 5.76 -15.06 5.28
N MET A 216 6.90 -14.74 5.91
CA MET A 216 7.51 -13.43 5.83
C MET A 216 7.85 -12.98 4.39
N PRO A 217 8.53 -13.79 3.54
CA PRO A 217 8.77 -13.40 2.16
C PRO A 217 7.50 -13.04 1.38
N LEU A 218 6.42 -13.84 1.55
CA LEU A 218 5.13 -13.56 0.93
C LEU A 218 4.55 -12.23 1.45
N ARG A 219 4.52 -12.06 2.77
CA ARG A 219 4.01 -10.84 3.41
C ARG A 219 4.75 -9.60 2.91
N THR A 220 6.07 -9.62 2.93
CA THR A 220 6.92 -8.51 2.46
C THR A 220 6.69 -8.20 0.98
N ALA A 221 6.62 -9.22 0.12
CA ALA A 221 6.34 -9.02 -1.30
C ALA A 221 4.96 -8.38 -1.53
N ILE A 222 3.93 -8.82 -0.80
CA ILE A 222 2.59 -8.24 -0.90
C ILE A 222 2.60 -6.78 -0.43
N VAL A 223 3.20 -6.48 0.72
CA VAL A 223 3.29 -5.10 1.24
C VAL A 223 4.00 -4.20 0.23
N GLU A 224 5.16 -4.60 -0.27
CA GLU A 224 5.95 -3.82 -1.22
C GLU A 224 5.17 -3.56 -2.52
N ILE A 225 4.52 -4.59 -3.08
CA ILE A 225 3.72 -4.45 -4.31
C ILE A 225 2.54 -3.53 -4.07
N VAL A 226 1.77 -3.75 -2.99
CA VAL A 226 0.56 -2.98 -2.70
C VAL A 226 0.91 -1.52 -2.40
N VAL A 227 1.92 -1.26 -1.57
CA VAL A 227 2.31 0.10 -1.21
C VAL A 227 2.89 0.82 -2.43
N SER A 228 3.90 0.25 -3.09
CA SER A 228 4.62 0.92 -4.18
C SER A 228 3.78 1.05 -5.45
N SER A 229 2.92 0.07 -5.75
CA SER A 229 2.20 0.02 -7.03
C SER A 229 0.76 0.52 -6.95
N LEU A 230 0.14 0.52 -5.76
CA LEU A 230 -1.27 0.90 -5.60
C LEU A 230 -1.43 2.09 -4.65
N ILE A 231 -0.99 1.96 -3.40
CA ILE A 231 -1.30 2.95 -2.35
C ILE A 231 -0.55 4.27 -2.59
N MET A 232 0.75 4.24 -2.85
CA MET A 232 1.55 5.44 -3.12
C MET A 232 1.00 6.22 -4.33
N PRO A 233 0.80 5.61 -5.51
CA PRO A 233 0.19 6.31 -6.65
C PRO A 233 -1.22 6.81 -6.38
N LEU A 234 -2.03 6.04 -5.63
CA LEU A 234 -3.38 6.46 -5.25
C LEU A 234 -3.36 7.69 -4.35
N PHE A 235 -2.52 7.69 -3.30
CA PHE A 235 -2.37 8.81 -2.38
C PHE A 235 -1.82 10.04 -3.07
N ASP A 236 -0.79 9.90 -3.92
CA ASP A 236 -0.29 10.98 -4.75
C ASP A 236 -1.42 11.56 -5.61
N ARG A 237 -2.23 10.71 -6.28
CA ARG A 237 -3.34 11.15 -7.14
C ARG A 237 -4.49 11.81 -6.39
N ILE A 238 -4.98 11.23 -5.30
CA ILE A 238 -6.09 11.82 -4.53
C ILE A 238 -5.69 13.11 -3.84
N SER A 239 -4.39 13.31 -3.64
CA SER A 239 -3.82 14.52 -3.05
C SER A 239 -3.45 15.58 -4.09
N GLU A 240 -3.62 15.31 -5.39
CA GLU A 240 -3.38 16.30 -6.43
C GLU A 240 -4.43 17.43 -6.39
N PRO A 241 -4.01 18.71 -6.38
CA PRO A 241 -4.90 19.86 -6.38
C PRO A 241 -6.01 19.83 -7.43
N ASP A 242 -5.65 19.53 -8.67
CA ASP A 242 -6.60 19.49 -9.78
C ASP A 242 -7.58 18.33 -9.63
N TYR A 243 -7.13 17.19 -9.08
CA TYR A 243 -7.97 16.03 -8.87
C TYR A 243 -8.99 16.29 -7.75
N ILE A 244 -8.58 16.85 -6.61
CA ILE A 244 -9.52 17.23 -5.53
C ILE A 244 -10.50 18.29 -6.04
N ASN A 245 -10.02 19.31 -6.74
CA ASN A 245 -10.90 20.34 -7.29
C ASN A 245 -11.93 19.72 -8.26
N SER A 246 -11.50 18.81 -9.13
CA SER A 246 -12.39 18.09 -10.04
C SER A 246 -13.41 17.23 -9.29
N LEU A 247 -13.01 16.58 -8.19
CA LEU A 247 -13.93 15.84 -7.33
C LEU A 247 -14.97 16.76 -6.70
N ILE A 248 -14.56 17.90 -6.11
CA ILE A 248 -15.47 18.87 -5.49
C ILE A 248 -16.48 19.39 -6.52
N VAL A 249 -16.01 19.83 -7.69
CA VAL A 249 -16.87 20.30 -8.77
C VAL A 249 -17.83 19.20 -9.22
N GLY A 250 -17.35 17.96 -9.33
CA GLY A 250 -18.18 16.79 -9.66
C GLY A 250 -19.28 16.55 -8.63
N PHE A 251 -18.93 16.53 -7.34
CA PHE A 251 -19.89 16.34 -6.24
C PHE A 251 -20.94 17.45 -6.21
N VAL A 252 -20.52 18.72 -6.32
CA VAL A 252 -21.44 19.86 -6.31
C VAL A 252 -22.37 19.81 -7.53
N SER A 253 -21.86 19.48 -8.70
CA SER A 253 -22.68 19.34 -9.92
C SER A 253 -23.74 18.24 -9.76
N VAL A 254 -23.40 17.12 -9.12
CA VAL A 254 -24.36 16.04 -8.83
C VAL A 254 -25.41 16.49 -7.83
N ILE A 255 -25.03 17.25 -6.79
CA ILE A 255 -25.98 17.83 -5.84
C ILE A 255 -26.91 18.81 -6.55
N ASP A 256 -26.40 19.69 -7.41
CA ASP A 256 -27.22 20.65 -8.17
C ASP A 256 -28.23 19.93 -9.08
N ILE A 257 -27.83 18.82 -9.71
CA ILE A 257 -28.72 17.97 -10.53
C ILE A 257 -29.81 17.30 -9.66
N LEU A 258 -29.47 16.84 -8.46
CA LEU A 258 -30.40 16.22 -7.52
C LEU A 258 -31.32 17.23 -6.82
N CYS A 259 -30.86 18.48 -6.67
CA CYS A 259 -31.52 19.55 -5.94
C CYS A 259 -32.02 20.66 -6.88
N TYR A 260 -32.75 20.29 -7.95
CA TYR A 260 -33.27 21.14 -9.05
C TYR A 260 -33.91 22.51 -8.68
N ASP A 261 -34.07 22.85 -7.41
CA ASP A 261 -34.62 24.11 -6.88
C ASP A 261 -33.59 25.08 -6.26
N ILE A 262 -32.31 24.75 -6.16
CA ILE A 262 -31.31 25.66 -5.55
C ILE A 262 -30.38 26.19 -6.65
N SER A 263 -30.79 27.29 -7.28
CA SER A 263 -29.94 28.06 -8.19
C SER A 263 -28.82 28.75 -7.40
N VAL A 264 -27.76 28.04 -7.03
CA VAL A 264 -26.58 28.68 -6.44
C VAL A 264 -25.39 28.50 -7.34
N SER A 265 -25.06 29.59 -8.05
CA SER A 265 -23.82 29.75 -8.78
C SER A 265 -22.65 29.84 -7.80
N TYR A 266 -22.18 28.71 -7.29
CA TYR A 266 -20.96 28.64 -6.50
C TYR A 266 -19.75 28.71 -7.43
N LYS A 267 -19.10 29.88 -7.49
CA LYS A 267 -17.73 29.97 -8.01
C LYS A 267 -16.79 29.44 -6.93
N ILE A 268 -16.65 28.12 -6.84
CA ILE A 268 -15.68 27.50 -5.92
C ILE A 268 -14.30 27.66 -6.54
N GLU A 269 -13.64 28.79 -6.26
CA GLU A 269 -12.19 28.88 -6.39
C GLU A 269 -11.57 28.09 -5.22
N VAL A 270 -11.44 26.77 -5.39
CA VAL A 270 -10.59 25.96 -4.51
C VAL A 270 -9.16 26.40 -4.79
N ASN A 271 -8.63 27.30 -3.96
CA ASN A 271 -7.28 27.81 -4.13
C ASN A 271 -6.30 26.61 -4.01
N MET A 272 -5.38 26.47 -4.97
CA MET A 272 -4.44 25.33 -5.07
C MET A 272 -3.67 25.09 -3.76
N GLU A 273 -3.45 26.14 -2.97
CA GLU A 273 -2.88 26.08 -1.62
C GLU A 273 -3.64 25.16 -0.65
N TYR A 274 -4.97 25.06 -0.75
CA TYR A 274 -5.80 24.22 0.15
C TYR A 274 -5.51 22.72 -0.02
N VAL A 275 -5.09 22.29 -1.22
CA VAL A 275 -4.99 20.87 -1.54
C VAL A 275 -3.61 20.29 -1.25
N VAL A 276 -2.55 21.10 -1.38
CA VAL A 276 -1.19 20.70 -0.93
C VAL A 276 -1.23 20.30 0.55
N THR A 277 -2.06 20.95 1.36
CA THR A 277 -2.29 20.64 2.77
C THR A 277 -3.12 19.37 3.02
N TYR A 278 -3.88 18.90 2.04
CA TYR A 278 -4.77 17.76 2.18
C TYR A 278 -4.01 16.43 2.11
N LYS A 279 -2.93 16.35 1.31
CA LYS A 279 -1.97 15.21 1.36
C LYS A 279 -1.51 14.94 2.79
N PHE A 280 -1.22 16.04 3.49
CA PHE A 280 -0.68 16.04 4.85
C PHE A 280 -1.67 15.67 5.94
N TYR A 281 -2.97 15.55 5.62
CA TYR A 281 -4.02 15.20 6.58
C TYR A 281 -4.57 13.79 6.41
N ILE A 282 -4.45 13.23 5.21
CA ILE A 282 -4.89 11.85 4.92
C ILE A 282 -3.92 10.82 5.54
N LEU A 283 -2.64 11.20 5.74
CA LEU A 283 -1.62 10.42 6.44
C LEU A 283 -1.64 10.68 7.95
#